data_AF-A0A840CHG7-F1
#
_entry.id   AF-A0A840CHG7-F1
#
_cell.length_a   1.000
_cell.length_b   1.000
_cell.length_c   1.000
_cell.angle_alpha   90.00
_cell.angle_beta   90.00
_cell.angle_gamma   90.00
#
_symmetry.space_group_name_H-M   'P 1'
#
loop_
_entity.id
_entity.type
_entity.pdbx_description
1 polymer ?
#
loop_
_entity_poly.entity_id
_entity_poly.type
_entity_poly.pdbx_seq_one_letter_code
_entity_poly.pdbx_strand_id
1 'polypeptide(L)'
;MEWAEKQGITIQHIQPGQPQQNAYIERYNRTVRHEWLDQYIIESIEEAQDHATQWLWTYNNDRPNMGIGGITPAQKLKMAA
;
A
#
# COMPACT_ATOMS: atom_id res chain seq x y z
N MET A 1 -9.77 18.63 4.63
CA MET A 1 -11.08 18.05 4.21
C MET A 1 -11.51 18.62 2.88
N GLU A 2 -11.39 19.95 2.70
CA GLU A 2 -11.81 20.65 1.47
C GLU A 2 -11.29 20.03 0.15
N TRP A 3 -10.02 19.57 0.10
CA TRP A 3 -9.51 18.91 -1.12
C TRP A 3 -10.25 17.60 -1.44
N ALA A 4 -10.44 16.72 -0.45
CA ALA A 4 -11.11 15.44 -0.65
C ALA A 4 -12.59 15.63 -1.03
N GLU A 5 -13.27 16.57 -0.38
CA GLU A 5 -14.64 16.95 -0.69
C GLU A 5 -14.76 17.48 -2.13
N LYS A 6 -13.83 18.33 -2.58
CA LYS A 6 -13.78 18.82 -3.97
C LYS A 6 -13.58 17.68 -4.98
N GLN A 7 -12.92 16.58 -4.60
CA GLN A 7 -12.75 15.40 -5.43
C GLN A 7 -13.92 14.39 -5.31
N GLY A 8 -14.96 14.68 -4.51
CA GLY A 8 -16.05 13.75 -4.24
C GLY A 8 -15.64 12.54 -3.39
N ILE A 9 -14.51 12.62 -2.68
CA ILE A 9 -13.98 11.55 -1.83
C ILE A 9 -14.53 11.72 -0.42
N THR A 10 -15.30 10.75 0.06
CA THR A 10 -15.78 10.70 1.44
C THR A 10 -14.69 10.14 2.36
N ILE A 11 -14.34 10.88 3.42
CA ILE A 11 -13.39 10.42 4.43
C ILE A 11 -14.14 9.67 5.53
N GLN A 12 -13.73 8.42 5.77
CA GLN A 12 -14.26 7.59 6.85
C GLN A 12 -13.17 7.39 7.90
N HIS A 13 -13.46 7.79 9.14
CA HIS A 13 -12.57 7.58 10.27
C HIS A 13 -12.82 6.22 10.92
N ILE A 14 -11.74 5.59 11.41
CA ILE A 14 -11.87 4.39 12.23
C ILE A 14 -12.53 4.73 13.57
N GLN A 15 -13.32 3.80 14.09
CA GLN A 15 -13.96 3.92 15.39
C GLN A 15 -12.94 3.70 16.50
N PRO A 16 -12.97 4.51 17.57
CA PRO A 16 -12.14 4.28 18.76
C PRO A 16 -12.32 2.86 19.29
N GLY A 17 -11.21 2.16 19.54
CA GLY A 17 -11.23 0.79 20.03
C GLY A 17 -11.53 -0.29 18.96
N GLN A 18 -11.61 0.07 17.68
CA GLN A 18 -11.80 -0.91 16.58
C GLN A 18 -10.60 -0.98 15.63
N PRO A 19 -9.46 -1.56 16.07
CA PRO A 19 -8.25 -1.68 15.23
C PRO A 19 -8.50 -2.51 13.96
N GLN A 20 -9.46 -3.43 13.98
CA GLN A 20 -9.79 -4.26 12.83
C GLN A 20 -10.21 -3.46 11.58
N GLN A 21 -10.75 -2.25 11.75
CA GLN A 21 -11.13 -1.36 10.65
C GLN A 21 -9.91 -0.86 9.84
N ASN A 22 -8.71 -0.91 10.43
CA ASN A 22 -7.46 -0.52 9.79
C ASN A 22 -6.55 -1.71 9.43
N ALA A 23 -6.98 -2.95 9.69
CA ALA A 23 -6.12 -4.13 9.64
C ALA A 23 -5.44 -4.36 8.28
N TYR A 24 -6.10 -4.02 7.17
CA TYR A 24 -5.51 -4.14 5.83
C TYR A 24 -4.32 -3.19 5.63
N ILE A 25 -4.47 -1.93 6.06
CA ILE A 25 -3.41 -0.92 5.96
C ILE A 25 -2.27 -1.26 6.93
N GLU A 26 -2.57 -1.73 8.14
CA GLU A 26 -1.55 -2.18 9.09
C GLU A 26 -0.74 -3.35 8.56
N ARG A 27 -1.42 -4.35 7.97
CA ARG A 27 -0.75 -5.48 7.31
C ARG A 27 0.15 -4.98 6.16
N TYR A 28 -0.35 -4.06 5.34
CA TYR A 28 0.43 -3.46 4.26
C TYR A 28 1.67 -2.72 4.78
N ASN A 29 1.52 -1.88 5.81
CA ASN A 29 2.62 -1.11 6.39
C ASN A 29 3.72 -2.01 6.98
N ARG A 30 3.34 -3.13 7.61
CA ARG A 30 4.31 -4.13 8.07
C ARG A 30 5.10 -4.73 6.91
N THR A 31 4.44 -5.00 5.80
CA THR A 31 5.06 -5.52 4.59
C THR A 31 6.00 -4.51 3.93
N VAL A 32 5.58 -3.24 3.80
CA VAL A 32 6.42 -2.11 3.35
C VAL A 32 7.68 -2.00 4.21
N ARG A 33 7.54 -2.08 5.54
CA ARG A 33 8.66 -1.99 6.46
C ARG A 33 9.68 -3.10 6.21
N HIS A 34 9.25 -4.35 6.27
CA HIS A 34 10.18 -5.48 6.23
C HIS A 34 10.76 -5.75 4.85
N GLU A 35 9.99 -5.53 3.79
CA GLU A 35 10.42 -5.88 2.43
C GLU A 35 11.06 -4.73 1.67
N TRP A 36 10.91 -3.49 2.13
CA TRP A 36 11.53 -2.33 1.51
C TRP A 36 12.37 -1.53 2.50
N LEU A 37 11.76 -0.91 3.52
CA LEU A 37 12.48 0.06 4.35
C LEU A 37 13.65 -0.58 5.14
N ASP A 38 13.46 -1.79 5.66
CA ASP A 38 14.48 -2.49 6.43
C ASP A 38 15.64 -3.02 5.55
N GLN A 39 15.53 -2.93 4.22
CA GLN A 39 16.53 -3.47 3.28
C GLN A 39 17.63 -2.48 2.92
N TYR A 40 17.46 -1.19 3.19
CA TYR A 40 18.35 -0.14 2.72
C TYR A 40 18.71 0.84 3.85
N ILE A 41 19.95 1.34 3.83
CA ILE A 41 20.30 2.57 4.53
C ILE A 41 20.07 3.69 3.52
N ILE A 42 19.09 4.56 3.81
CA ILE A 42 18.68 5.64 2.90
C ILE A 42 19.43 6.90 3.29
N GLU A 43 20.18 7.47 2.36
CA GLU A 43 21.00 8.67 2.57
C GLU A 43 20.35 9.95 2.01
N SER A 44 19.34 9.82 1.15
CA SER A 44 18.60 10.95 0.57
C SER A 44 17.13 10.65 0.29
N ILE A 45 16.33 11.72 0.10
CA ILE A 45 14.92 11.58 -0.29
C ILE A 45 14.80 11.00 -1.71
N GLU A 46 15.71 11.38 -2.62
CA GLU A 46 15.71 10.88 -4.00
C GLU A 46 15.93 9.36 -4.02
N GLU A 47 16.93 8.88 -3.29
CA GLU A 47 17.18 7.44 -3.12
C GLU A 47 15.98 6.70 -2.49
N ALA A 48 15.35 7.32 -1.48
CA ALA A 48 14.13 6.76 -0.89
C ALA A 48 13.02 6.61 -1.93
N GLN A 49 12.82 7.62 -2.79
CA GLN A 49 11.79 7.64 -3.82
C GLN A 49 12.06 6.60 -4.91
N ASP A 50 13.32 6.43 -5.31
CA ASP A 50 13.72 5.44 -6.32
C ASP A 50 13.45 4.01 -5.82
N HIS A 51 13.93 3.70 -4.61
CA HIS A 51 13.66 2.39 -4.00
C HIS A 51 12.16 2.16 -3.76
N ALA A 52 11.42 3.17 -3.30
CA ALA A 52 9.97 3.09 -3.13
C ALA A 52 9.27 2.76 -4.46
N THR A 53 9.64 3.45 -5.53
CA THR A 53 9.04 3.31 -6.85
C THR A 53 9.28 1.91 -7.41
N GLN A 54 10.52 1.42 -7.32
CA GLN A 54 10.88 0.09 -7.78
C GLN A 54 10.16 -0.99 -6.96
N TRP A 55 10.14 -0.86 -5.63
CA TRP A 55 9.44 -1.81 -4.77
C TRP A 55 7.93 -1.82 -4.99
N LEU A 56 7.30 -0.66 -5.14
CA LEU A 56 5.86 -0.54 -5.44
C LEU A 56 5.52 -1.19 -6.78
N TRP A 57 6.39 -1.05 -7.78
CA TRP A 57 6.19 -1.71 -9.06
C TRP A 57 6.20 -3.23 -8.90
N THR A 58 7.21 -3.78 -8.23
CA THR A 58 7.32 -5.22 -7.96
C THR A 58 6.13 -5.73 -7.13
N TYR A 59 5.76 -5.01 -6.07
CA TYR A 59 4.63 -5.37 -5.21
C TYR A 59 3.32 -5.46 -5.99
N ASN A 60 3.07 -4.53 -6.91
CA ASN A 60 1.80 -4.50 -7.65
C ASN A 60 1.79 -5.42 -8.86
N ASN A 61 2.91 -5.61 -9.54
CA ASN A 61 2.96 -6.28 -10.85
C ASN A 61 3.49 -7.70 -10.80
N ASP A 62 4.40 -8.03 -9.89
CA ASP A 62 5.09 -9.32 -9.85
C ASP A 62 4.72 -10.16 -8.63
N ARG A 63 4.42 -9.52 -7.49
CA ARG A 63 4.19 -10.21 -6.23
C ARG A 63 2.86 -10.98 -6.25
N PRO A 64 2.87 -12.33 -6.10
CA PRO A 64 1.65 -13.09 -5.89
C PRO A 64 1.07 -12.80 -4.50
N ASN A 65 -0.25 -12.58 -4.44
CA ASN A 65 -0.95 -12.33 -3.19
C ASN A 65 -1.98 -13.44 -2.90
N MET A 66 -1.67 -14.27 -1.90
CA MET A 66 -2.52 -15.41 -1.52
C MET A 66 -3.91 -15.02 -1.01
N GLY A 67 -4.06 -13.81 -0.44
CA GLY A 67 -5.37 -13.31 0.00
C GLY A 67 -6.34 -13.03 -1.16
N ILE A 68 -5.85 -12.98 -2.39
CA ILE A 68 -6.64 -12.75 -3.61
C ILE A 68 -6.50 -13.89 -4.62
N GLY A 69 -6.12 -15.10 -4.18
CA GLY A 69 -6.02 -16.28 -5.03
C GLY A 69 -4.67 -16.43 -5.74
N GLY A 70 -3.61 -15.82 -5.22
CA GLY A 70 -2.25 -15.98 -5.73
C GLY A 70 -1.92 -15.11 -6.95
N ILE A 71 -2.86 -14.32 -7.44
CA ILE A 71 -2.63 -13.33 -8.49
C ILE A 71 -2.01 -12.04 -7.93
N THR A 72 -1.49 -11.19 -8.81
CA THR A 72 -0.88 -9.92 -8.42
C THR A 72 -1.94 -8.84 -8.18
N PRO A 73 -1.67 -7.82 -7.33
CA PRO A 73 -2.61 -6.73 -7.10
C PRO A 73 -3.08 -6.04 -8.39
N ALA A 74 -2.19 -5.83 -9.35
CA ALA A 74 -2.53 -5.22 -10.64
C ALA A 74 -3.45 -6.12 -11.48
N GLN A 75 -3.27 -7.45 -11.45
CA GLN A 75 -4.19 -8.38 -12.10
C GLN A 75 -5.58 -8.30 -11.48
N LYS A 76 -5.66 -8.31 -10.15
CA LYS A 76 -6.94 -8.20 -9.44
C LYS A 76 -7.68 -6.89 -9.75
N LEU A 77 -6.95 -5.78 -9.86
CA LEU A 77 -7.51 -4.49 -10.24
C LEU A 77 -8.10 -4.54 -11.66
N LYS A 78 -7.36 -5.10 -12.63
CA LYS A 78 -7.83 -5.25 -14.02
C LYS A 78 -9.08 -6.12 -14.14
N MET A 79 -9.27 -7.09 -13.24
CA MET A 79 -10.46 -7.95 -13.22
C MET A 79 -11.67 -7.27 -12.55
N ALA A 80 -11.45 -6.24 -11.74
CA ALA A 80 -12.51 -5.51 -11.03
C ALA A 80 -13.04 -4.30 -11.81
N ALA A 81 -12.29 -3.86 -12.83
CA ALA A 81 -12.69 -2.85 -13.80
C ALA A 81 -13.52 -3.47 -14.93
#